data_AF-A0A1V5QIC7-F1
#
_entry.id   AF-A0A1V5QIC7-F1
#
_cell.length_a   1.000
_cell.length_b   1.000
_cell.length_c   1.000
_cell.angle_alpha   90.00
_cell.angle_beta   90.00
_cell.angle_gamma   90.00
#
_symmetry.space_group_name_H-M   'P 1'
#
loop_
_entity.id
_entity.type
_entity.pdbx_description
1 polymer ?
#
loop_
_entity_poly.entity_id
_entity_poly.type
_entity_poly.pdbx_seq_one_letter_code
_entity_poly.pdbx_strand_id
1 'polypeptide(L)'
;MRDLGLWDRKDLTREEKVLRIIEQARLLNSLAVQLEWTLSDSKRFVVQISRMWEVSYEIAGQKHLIADEGQTLLADPLANVTPDEVILHVRPGLWARSFLNRAGLAGGSSLNWFGYLADTVFRIDPYREPIASKLAVYLTLTWAPQIPRRKVSTLVDYAFPAAVREAAQHDRDARYNVKQSFDNALYVLSQAGWRITFPEASYPANLVPGWARPDGSGPQGHLPRGYWPAFLQAVLEVQPPGDIAQRMAANRGLPGKGGAKKPRARLQPLTGEEVRQGRVALGLSQQQLGEILGKSQTWVALIERGKRTPGQEDLARLRAVLEESGGEQA
;
A
#
# COMPACT_ATOMS: atom_id res chain seq x y z
N MET A 1 -1.57 28.38 13.38
CA MET A 1 -0.50 28.75 14.35
C MET A 1 -0.42 27.79 15.54
N ARG A 2 -1.53 27.44 16.21
CA ARG A 2 -1.53 26.47 17.33
C ARG A 2 -0.99 25.10 16.93
N ASP A 3 -1.52 24.53 15.86
CA ASP A 3 -1.13 23.17 15.41
C ASP A 3 0.31 23.07 14.89
N LEU A 4 0.93 24.21 14.54
CA LEU A 4 2.33 24.29 14.14
C LEU A 4 3.27 24.53 15.33
N GLY A 5 2.75 24.59 16.56
CA GLY A 5 3.52 24.91 17.76
C GLY A 5 4.06 26.34 17.80
N LEU A 6 3.64 27.21 16.88
CA LEU A 6 4.10 28.60 16.77
C LEU A 6 3.33 29.54 17.71
N TRP A 7 2.18 29.11 18.24
CA TRP A 7 1.36 29.92 19.13
C TRP A 7 2.09 30.22 20.46
N ASP A 8 2.68 29.20 21.08
CA ASP A 8 3.29 29.29 22.41
C ASP A 8 4.74 29.85 22.40
N ARG A 9 5.33 29.99 21.20
CA ARG A 9 6.63 30.61 20.98
C ARG A 9 6.56 32.11 21.29
N LYS A 10 7.07 32.54 22.45
CA LYS A 10 7.14 33.97 22.85
C LYS A 10 8.38 34.68 22.32
N ASP A 11 9.35 33.91 21.82
CA ASP A 11 10.61 34.37 21.24
C ASP A 11 10.45 34.93 19.82
N LEU A 12 9.33 34.66 19.17
CA LEU A 12 9.03 35.13 17.81
C LEU A 12 7.95 36.20 17.79
N THR A 13 8.13 37.22 16.96
CA THR A 13 7.09 38.20 16.65
C THR A 13 5.98 37.57 15.80
N ARG A 14 4.87 38.30 15.61
CA ARG A 14 3.77 37.82 14.76
C ARG A 14 4.22 37.67 13.31
N GLU A 15 5.01 38.63 12.83
CA GLU A 15 5.51 38.69 11.46
C GLU A 15 6.48 37.53 11.19
N GLU A 16 7.40 37.26 12.13
CA GLU A 16 8.33 36.12 12.05
C GLU A 16 7.59 34.77 12.03
N LYS A 17 6.49 34.64 12.81
CA LYS A 17 5.64 33.44 12.76
C LYS A 17 4.97 33.27 11.40
N VAL A 18 4.48 34.36 10.79
CA VAL A 18 3.86 34.32 9.46
C VAL A 18 4.88 33.98 8.39
N LEU A 19 6.07 34.57 8.43
CA LEU A 19 7.18 34.24 7.53
C LEU A 19 7.52 32.75 7.59
N ARG A 20 7.60 32.17 8.80
CA ARG A 20 7.90 30.75 8.98
C ARG A 20 6.82 29.83 8.43
N ILE A 21 5.56 30.24 8.48
CA ILE A 21 4.45 29.52 7.83
C ILE A 21 4.61 29.56 6.30
N ILE A 22 4.99 30.70 5.74
CA ILE A 22 5.22 30.85 4.29
C ILE A 22 6.42 30.00 3.85
N GLU A 23 7.50 29.96 4.62
CA GLU A 23 8.64 29.07 4.36
C GLU A 23 8.21 27.59 4.33
N GLN A 24 7.40 27.15 5.31
CA GLN A 24 6.86 25.79 5.33
C GLN A 24 5.95 25.51 4.13
N ALA A 25 5.12 26.48 3.72
CA ALA A 25 4.29 26.36 2.52
C ALA A 25 5.12 26.26 1.24
N ARG A 26 6.24 27.01 1.15
CA ARG A 26 7.21 26.92 0.04
C ARG A 26 7.87 25.54 -0.01
N LEU A 27 8.27 25.00 1.15
CA LEU A 27 8.83 23.64 1.25
C LEU A 27 7.80 22.58 0.85
N LEU A 28 6.53 22.73 1.24
CA LEU A 28 5.47 21.82 0.83
C LEU A 28 5.27 21.84 -0.70
N ASN A 29 5.33 23.03 -1.32
CA ASN A 29 5.20 23.22 -2.78
C ASN A 29 6.40 22.70 -3.59
N SER A 30 7.56 22.52 -2.95
CA SER A 30 8.78 22.03 -3.61
C SER A 30 8.87 20.50 -3.64
N LEU A 31 8.01 19.79 -2.89
CA LEU A 31 7.95 18.33 -2.92
C LEU A 31 7.48 17.85 -4.30
N ALA A 32 8.39 17.22 -5.02
CA ALA A 32 8.11 16.59 -6.30
C ALA A 32 7.67 15.14 -6.11
N VAL A 33 6.80 14.68 -7.00
CA VAL A 33 6.33 13.30 -7.06
C VAL A 33 6.45 12.78 -8.49
N GLN A 34 6.93 11.55 -8.60
CA GLN A 34 6.93 10.75 -9.82
C GLN A 34 6.31 9.40 -9.48
N LEU A 35 5.31 8.99 -10.23
CA LEU A 35 4.60 7.74 -9.97
C LEU A 35 4.50 6.95 -11.25
N GLU A 36 4.86 5.68 -11.16
CA GLU A 36 4.53 4.68 -12.15
C GLU A 36 3.75 3.57 -11.47
N TRP A 37 2.55 3.31 -11.98
CA TRP A 37 1.68 2.30 -11.42
C TRP A 37 1.08 1.44 -12.53
N THR A 38 1.25 0.13 -12.42
CA THR A 38 0.73 -0.85 -13.37
C THR A 38 -0.31 -1.73 -12.67
N LEU A 39 -1.51 -1.79 -13.25
CA LEU A 39 -2.54 -2.75 -12.82
C LEU A 39 -2.41 -4.05 -13.60
N SER A 40 -2.94 -5.11 -13.00
CA SER A 40 -2.97 -6.48 -13.55
C SER A 40 -3.60 -6.56 -14.95
N ASP A 41 -4.48 -5.62 -15.28
CA ASP A 41 -5.23 -5.55 -16.54
C ASP A 41 -4.52 -4.67 -17.60
N SER A 42 -3.19 -4.57 -17.55
CA SER A 42 -2.34 -3.80 -18.48
C SER A 42 -2.55 -2.28 -18.49
N LYS A 43 -3.37 -1.74 -17.57
CA LYS A 43 -3.51 -0.29 -17.39
C LYS A 43 -2.29 0.27 -16.67
N ARG A 44 -1.60 1.20 -17.33
CA ARG A 44 -0.44 1.90 -16.78
C ARG A 44 -0.80 3.36 -16.52
N PHE A 45 -0.57 3.80 -15.29
CA PHE A 45 -0.70 5.18 -14.86
C PHE A 45 0.70 5.72 -14.63
N VAL A 46 1.07 6.74 -15.41
CA VAL A 46 2.35 7.42 -15.26
C VAL A 46 2.09 8.87 -14.96
N VAL A 47 2.66 9.35 -13.85
CA VAL A 47 2.71 10.76 -13.49
C VAL A 47 4.17 11.16 -13.62
N GLN A 48 4.45 11.98 -14.63
CA GLN A 48 5.77 12.60 -14.80
C GLN A 48 6.09 13.48 -13.58
N ILE A 49 7.38 13.78 -13.39
CA ILE A 49 7.86 14.61 -12.29
C ILE A 49 7.02 15.91 -12.23
N SER A 50 6.25 16.04 -11.16
CA SER A 50 5.33 17.15 -10.94
C SER A 50 5.22 17.43 -9.44
N ARG A 51 4.55 18.52 -9.05
CA ARG A 51 4.37 18.85 -7.64
C ARG A 51 3.43 17.85 -6.96
N MET A 52 3.76 17.46 -5.73
CA MET A 52 2.88 16.67 -4.89
C MET A 52 1.65 17.48 -4.46
N TRP A 53 1.88 18.75 -4.10
CA TRP A 53 0.84 19.72 -3.75
C TRP A 53 1.07 21.01 -4.54
N GLU A 54 0.00 21.58 -5.04
CA GLU A 54 0.00 22.95 -5.56
C GLU A 54 -0.38 23.88 -4.40
N VAL A 55 0.61 24.61 -3.91
CA VAL A 55 0.41 25.58 -2.82
C VAL A 55 0.63 26.98 -3.37
N SER A 56 -0.39 27.82 -3.23
CA SER A 56 -0.30 29.27 -3.45
C SER A 56 -0.67 29.99 -2.16
N TYR A 57 -0.20 31.22 -2.01
CA TYR A 57 -0.47 32.01 -0.81
C TYR A 57 -0.74 33.47 -1.17
N GLU A 58 -1.62 34.09 -0.40
CA GLU A 58 -1.91 35.51 -0.43
C GLU A 58 -1.40 36.12 0.87
N ILE A 59 -0.68 37.25 0.76
CA ILE A 59 -0.07 37.94 1.90
C ILE A 59 -0.85 39.24 2.12
N ALA A 60 -1.28 39.46 3.37
CA ALA A 60 -1.81 40.73 3.82
C ALA A 60 -0.86 41.33 4.87
N GLY A 61 -0.68 42.66 4.82
CA GLY A 61 0.22 43.37 5.72
C GLY A 61 0.59 44.76 5.21
N GLN A 62 1.47 45.42 5.96
CA GLN A 62 1.95 46.76 5.62
C GLN A 62 2.95 46.69 4.46
N LYS A 63 2.68 47.43 3.39
CA LYS A 63 3.58 47.55 2.24
C LYS A 63 4.57 48.67 2.48
N HIS A 64 5.86 48.40 2.28
CA HIS A 64 6.86 49.46 2.23
C HIS A 64 6.75 50.18 0.88
N LEU A 65 6.32 51.44 0.92
CA LEU A 65 6.09 52.28 -0.28
C LEU A 65 7.39 52.74 -0.96
N ILE A 66 8.55 52.53 -0.31
CA ILE A 66 9.86 52.87 -0.85
C ILE A 66 10.45 51.59 -1.44
N ALA A 67 10.13 51.32 -2.71
CA ALA A 67 10.86 50.34 -3.50
C ALA A 67 12.08 51.07 -4.09
N ASP A 68 13.30 50.63 -3.77
CA ASP A 68 14.48 51.06 -4.51
C ASP A 68 14.25 50.79 -6.00
N GLU A 69 14.47 51.80 -6.85
CA GLU A 69 14.18 51.86 -8.29
C GLU A 69 14.89 50.78 -9.15
N GLY A 70 15.55 49.78 -8.54
CA GLY A 70 16.27 48.70 -9.20
C GLY A 70 15.68 47.29 -9.05
N GLN A 71 14.64 47.07 -8.24
CA GLN A 71 14.10 45.71 -8.04
C GLN A 71 13.09 45.32 -9.13
N THR A 72 13.57 44.47 -10.03
CA THR A 72 12.84 43.90 -11.17
C THR A 72 11.63 43.06 -10.71
N LEU A 73 10.62 42.96 -11.58
CA LEU A 73 9.30 42.29 -11.41
C LEU A 73 9.34 40.77 -11.06
N LEU A 74 10.51 40.21 -10.75
CA LEU A 74 10.73 38.82 -10.31
C LEU A 74 11.37 38.75 -8.90
N ALA A 75 11.34 39.85 -8.13
CA ALA A 75 11.80 39.88 -6.74
C ALA A 75 10.90 39.04 -5.81
N ASP A 76 11.46 38.55 -4.69
CA ASP A 76 10.69 37.80 -3.70
C ASP A 76 9.47 38.65 -3.26
N PRO A 77 8.23 38.14 -3.38
CA PRO A 77 7.03 38.88 -2.97
C PRO A 77 7.01 39.28 -1.48
N LEU A 78 7.91 38.73 -0.66
CA LEU A 78 8.14 39.12 0.73
C LEU A 78 9.11 40.29 0.91
N ALA A 79 9.84 40.71 -0.12
CA ALA A 79 10.93 41.69 0.02
C ALA A 79 10.45 43.07 0.50
N ASN A 80 9.21 43.46 0.17
CA ASN A 80 8.67 44.81 0.40
C ASN A 80 7.42 44.82 1.29
N VAL A 81 7.16 43.74 2.03
CA VAL A 81 5.96 43.58 2.86
C VAL A 81 6.34 43.07 4.24
N THR A 82 5.86 43.70 5.31
CA THR A 82 5.80 43.09 6.64
C THR A 82 4.49 42.32 6.78
N PRO A 83 4.53 40.98 6.75
CA PRO A 83 3.32 40.18 6.64
C PRO A 83 2.65 40.00 8.01
N ASP A 84 1.40 40.46 8.13
CA ASP A 84 0.60 40.31 9.36
C ASP A 84 -0.31 39.09 9.28
N GLU A 85 -0.67 38.69 8.07
CA GLU A 85 -1.58 37.59 7.77
C GLU A 85 -1.19 36.89 6.46
N VAL A 86 -1.42 35.58 6.41
CA VAL A 86 -1.23 34.75 5.21
C VAL A 86 -2.42 33.83 5.04
N ILE A 87 -2.95 33.78 3.83
CA ILE A 87 -3.98 32.82 3.42
C ILE A 87 -3.32 31.80 2.49
N LEU A 88 -3.35 30.52 2.87
CA LEU A 88 -2.80 29.43 2.07
C LEU A 88 -3.92 28.74 1.27
N HIS A 89 -3.73 28.62 -0.03
CA HIS A 89 -4.56 27.80 -0.91
C HIS A 89 -3.79 26.55 -1.30
N VAL A 90 -4.31 25.39 -0.91
CA VAL A 90 -3.67 24.10 -1.16
C VAL A 90 -4.57 23.25 -2.05
N ARG A 91 -4.01 22.74 -3.15
CA ARG A 91 -4.65 21.79 -4.05
C ARG A 91 -3.76 20.57 -4.25
N PRO A 92 -4.33 19.38 -4.46
CA PRO A 92 -3.53 18.22 -4.83
C PRO A 92 -2.92 18.42 -6.22
N GLY A 93 -1.68 17.95 -6.41
CA GLY A 93 -1.02 18.01 -7.71
C GLY A 93 -1.59 17.05 -8.75
N LEU A 94 -0.94 16.97 -9.91
CA LEU A 94 -1.38 16.18 -11.07
C LEU A 94 -1.61 14.70 -10.76
N TRP A 95 -0.89 14.14 -9.79
CA TRP A 95 -1.05 12.76 -9.37
C TRP A 95 -2.50 12.43 -8.96
N ALA A 96 -3.21 13.35 -8.29
CA ALA A 96 -4.56 13.09 -7.81
C ALA A 96 -5.57 12.88 -8.96
N ARG A 97 -5.28 13.38 -10.16
CA ARG A 97 -6.13 13.13 -11.35
C ARG A 97 -6.14 11.66 -11.74
N SER A 98 -5.02 10.97 -11.53
CA SER A 98 -4.86 9.55 -11.85
C SER A 98 -5.35 8.64 -10.71
N PHE A 99 -5.35 9.11 -9.46
CA PHE A 99 -5.58 8.25 -8.28
C PHE A 99 -6.80 8.59 -7.42
N LEU A 100 -7.32 9.81 -7.47
CA LEU A 100 -8.44 10.31 -6.65
C LEU A 100 -9.58 10.88 -7.50
N ASN A 101 -9.72 10.40 -8.75
CA ASN A 101 -10.74 10.90 -9.66
C ASN A 101 -11.89 9.89 -9.79
N ARG A 102 -13.01 10.22 -9.13
CA ARG A 102 -14.22 9.40 -9.15
C ARG A 102 -14.92 9.39 -10.51
N ALA A 103 -14.83 10.48 -11.28
CA ALA A 103 -15.48 10.59 -12.59
C ALA A 103 -14.76 9.75 -13.66
N GLY A 104 -13.41 9.76 -13.65
CA GLY A 104 -12.60 8.94 -14.55
C GLY A 104 -12.60 7.44 -14.22
N LEU A 105 -13.15 7.05 -13.06
CA LEU A 105 -13.32 5.65 -12.68
C LEU A 105 -14.29 4.92 -13.64
N ALA A 106 -15.39 5.58 -14.02
CA ALA A 106 -16.38 5.01 -14.94
C ALA A 106 -15.82 4.81 -16.36
N GLY A 107 -14.95 5.73 -16.79
CA GLY A 107 -14.23 5.63 -18.07
C GLY A 107 -12.95 4.79 -18.01
N GLY A 108 -12.59 4.26 -16.83
CA GLY A 108 -11.39 3.45 -16.63
C GLY A 108 -10.07 4.20 -16.88
N SER A 109 -10.10 5.53 -16.89
CA SER A 109 -8.98 6.44 -17.15
C SER A 109 -8.34 7.00 -15.86
N SER A 110 -8.92 6.69 -14.70
CA SER A 110 -8.37 6.99 -13.38
C SER A 110 -8.73 5.93 -12.35
N LEU A 111 -7.93 5.87 -11.30
CA LEU A 111 -8.24 5.15 -10.07
C LEU A 111 -8.95 6.11 -9.12
N ASN A 112 -9.68 5.52 -8.17
CA ASN A 112 -10.18 6.20 -6.99
C ASN A 112 -9.77 5.35 -5.78
N TRP A 113 -8.49 5.40 -5.44
CA TRP A 113 -7.89 4.60 -4.37
C TRP A 113 -7.46 5.50 -3.23
N PHE A 114 -8.10 5.28 -2.09
CA PHE A 114 -7.76 5.94 -0.85
C PHE A 114 -7.90 4.95 0.30
N GLY A 115 -7.10 5.15 1.33
CA GLY A 115 -7.19 4.43 2.59
C GLY A 115 -7.93 5.26 3.63
N TYR A 116 -8.28 4.61 4.74
CA TYR A 116 -8.72 5.30 5.94
C TYR A 116 -7.60 5.31 6.95
N LEU A 117 -7.41 6.46 7.60
CA LEU A 117 -6.47 6.65 8.68
C LEU A 117 -7.23 7.28 9.86
N ALA A 118 -7.02 6.76 11.07
CA ALA A 118 -7.69 7.28 12.25
C ALA A 118 -6.98 8.53 12.76
N ASP A 119 -7.75 9.50 13.23
CA ASP A 119 -7.23 10.69 13.92
C ASP A 119 -6.31 10.32 15.10
N THR A 120 -6.61 9.22 15.81
CA THR A 120 -5.81 8.76 16.94
C THR A 120 -4.37 8.41 16.56
N VAL A 121 -4.09 8.03 15.30
CA VAL A 121 -2.74 7.77 14.82
C VAL A 121 -1.91 9.06 14.75
N PHE A 122 -2.53 10.18 14.37
CA PHE A 122 -1.86 11.49 14.30
C PHE A 122 -1.55 12.10 15.67
N ARG A 123 -2.20 11.59 16.72
CA ARG A 123 -1.95 12.03 18.11
C ARG A 123 -0.68 11.41 18.71
N ILE A 124 -0.10 10.40 18.06
CA ILE A 124 1.19 9.85 18.47
C ILE A 124 2.27 10.86 18.12
N ASP A 125 2.98 11.36 19.13
CA ASP A 125 4.08 12.31 18.93
C ASP A 125 5.29 11.59 18.29
N PRO A 126 5.67 11.93 17.04
CA PRO A 126 6.77 11.26 16.35
C PRO A 126 8.14 11.56 16.94
N TYR A 127 8.30 12.64 17.71
CA TYR A 127 9.57 12.99 18.35
C TYR A 127 9.75 12.25 19.67
N ARG A 128 8.66 12.02 20.42
CA ARG A 128 8.70 11.26 21.67
C ARG A 128 8.63 9.75 21.43
N GLU A 129 7.79 9.32 20.50
CA GLU A 129 7.49 7.92 20.22
C GLU A 129 7.77 7.56 18.74
N PRO A 130 9.04 7.62 18.30
CA PRO A 130 9.40 7.48 16.88
C PRO A 130 9.09 6.08 16.34
N ILE A 131 9.30 5.04 17.14
CA ILE A 131 9.04 3.64 16.74
C ILE A 131 7.53 3.39 16.62
N ALA A 132 6.73 3.86 17.58
CA ALA A 132 5.27 3.74 17.54
C ALA A 132 4.68 4.45 16.33
N SER A 133 5.15 5.68 16.06
CA SER A 133 4.68 6.49 14.92
C SER A 133 5.00 5.83 13.58
N LYS A 134 6.22 5.32 13.40
CA LYS A 134 6.61 4.54 12.21
C LYS A 134 5.70 3.32 12.04
N LEU A 135 5.54 2.53 13.09
CA LEU A 135 4.68 1.34 13.04
C LEU A 135 3.23 1.71 12.72
N ALA A 136 2.69 2.78 13.28
CA ALA A 136 1.32 3.23 13.01
C ALA A 136 1.11 3.54 11.51
N VAL A 137 2.06 4.26 10.90
CA VAL A 137 2.03 4.58 9.47
C VAL A 137 2.13 3.31 8.64
N TYR A 138 3.12 2.45 8.91
CA TYR A 138 3.31 1.20 8.19
C TYR A 138 2.07 0.29 8.26
N LEU A 139 1.54 0.11 9.47
CA LEU A 139 0.37 -0.73 9.68
C LEU A 139 -0.83 -0.13 8.95
N THR A 140 -1.05 1.18 8.97
CA THR A 140 -2.15 1.79 8.22
C THR A 140 -2.02 1.53 6.71
N LEU A 141 -0.82 1.71 6.16
CA LEU A 141 -0.59 1.56 4.72
C LEU A 141 -0.64 0.11 4.23
N THR A 142 -0.23 -0.84 5.07
CA THR A 142 -0.11 -2.25 4.66
C THR A 142 -1.25 -3.11 5.14
N TRP A 143 -2.04 -2.66 6.13
CA TRP A 143 -3.07 -3.47 6.73
C TRP A 143 -4.19 -3.77 5.74
N ALA A 144 -4.56 -5.04 5.72
CA ALA A 144 -5.69 -5.53 4.97
C ALA A 144 -6.41 -6.57 5.82
N PRO A 145 -7.76 -6.65 5.78
CA PRO A 145 -8.50 -7.64 6.55
C PRO A 145 -8.09 -9.09 6.25
N GLN A 146 -7.56 -9.36 5.06
CA GLN A 146 -7.10 -10.69 4.66
C GLN A 146 -5.72 -11.05 5.24
N ILE A 147 -4.97 -10.06 5.73
CA ILE A 147 -3.60 -10.21 6.23
C ILE A 147 -3.47 -9.46 7.58
N PRO A 148 -4.23 -9.87 8.61
CA PRO A 148 -4.16 -9.23 9.93
C PRO A 148 -2.89 -9.62 10.70
N ARG A 149 -2.28 -10.74 10.32
CA ARG A 149 -1.06 -11.29 10.93
C ARG A 149 0.18 -10.56 10.45
N ARG A 150 1.07 -10.23 11.39
CA ARG A 150 2.33 -9.53 11.16
C ARG A 150 3.46 -10.24 11.87
N LYS A 151 4.50 -10.58 11.10
CA LYS A 151 5.74 -11.11 11.65
C LYS A 151 6.52 -10.00 12.31
N VAL A 152 7.05 -10.26 13.50
CA VAL A 152 7.83 -9.29 14.28
C VAL A 152 9.07 -8.83 13.50
N SER A 153 9.78 -9.74 12.82
CA SER A 153 10.95 -9.36 12.02
C SER A 153 10.63 -8.26 11.00
N THR A 154 9.49 -8.36 10.31
CA THR A 154 9.07 -7.36 9.31
C THR A 154 8.77 -6.00 9.95
N LEU A 155 8.16 -6.00 11.14
CA LEU A 155 7.89 -4.76 11.88
C LEU A 155 9.18 -4.12 12.41
N VAL A 156 10.13 -4.95 12.89
CA VAL A 156 11.44 -4.49 13.34
C VAL A 156 12.24 -3.91 12.17
N ASP A 157 12.23 -4.57 11.01
CA ASP A 157 12.92 -4.11 9.80
C ASP A 157 12.43 -2.74 9.32
N TYR A 158 11.13 -2.48 9.46
CA TYR A 158 10.56 -1.17 9.11
C TYR A 158 10.85 -0.10 10.16
N ALA A 159 10.68 -0.42 11.44
CA ALA A 159 10.69 0.59 12.49
C ALA A 159 12.12 1.03 12.91
N PHE A 160 13.07 0.10 12.87
CA PHE A 160 14.43 0.31 13.37
C PHE A 160 15.46 0.52 12.25
N PRO A 161 16.38 1.49 12.39
CA PRO A 161 17.48 1.69 11.44
C PRO A 161 18.36 0.44 11.27
N ALA A 162 18.98 0.28 10.10
CA ALA A 162 19.86 -0.86 9.81
C ALA A 162 20.98 -1.03 10.84
N ALA A 163 21.66 0.06 11.23
CA ALA A 163 22.72 0.04 12.24
C ALA A 163 22.26 -0.54 13.59
N VAL A 164 21.04 -0.22 14.03
CA VAL A 164 20.47 -0.75 15.28
C VAL A 164 20.15 -2.24 15.15
N ARG A 165 19.62 -2.65 13.99
CA ARG A 165 19.31 -4.06 13.70
C ARG A 165 20.58 -4.91 13.63
N GLU A 166 21.64 -4.41 13.01
CA GLU A 166 22.95 -5.05 12.94
C GLU A 166 23.60 -5.18 14.32
N ALA A 167 23.59 -4.11 15.12
CA ALA A 167 24.07 -4.17 16.50
C ALA A 167 23.33 -5.25 17.32
N ALA A 168 22.00 -5.32 17.19
CA ALA A 168 21.20 -6.35 17.84
C ALA A 168 21.49 -7.79 17.37
N GLN A 169 22.19 -8.00 16.25
CA GLN A 169 22.62 -9.35 15.87
C GLN A 169 23.75 -9.87 16.76
N HIS A 170 24.60 -9.00 17.29
CA HIS A 170 25.82 -9.39 17.99
C HIS A 170 25.83 -8.99 19.47
N ASP A 171 25.14 -7.90 19.83
CA ASP A 171 25.11 -7.36 21.18
C ASP A 171 23.82 -7.72 21.93
N ARG A 172 23.99 -8.23 23.15
CA ARG A 172 22.89 -8.59 24.05
C ARG A 172 22.10 -7.36 24.49
N ASP A 173 22.78 -6.25 24.78
CA ASP A 173 22.14 -5.04 25.29
C ASP A 173 21.35 -4.35 24.19
N ALA A 174 21.90 -4.29 22.97
CA ALA A 174 21.17 -3.86 21.78
C ALA A 174 19.89 -4.68 21.54
N ARG A 175 19.92 -6.02 21.68
CA ARG A 175 18.70 -6.86 21.56
C ARG A 175 17.65 -6.50 22.58
N TYR A 176 18.08 -6.34 23.84
CA TYR A 176 17.20 -5.95 24.94
C TYR A 176 16.52 -4.60 24.65
N ASN A 177 17.30 -3.61 24.22
CA ASN A 177 16.79 -2.27 23.91
C ASN A 177 15.80 -2.27 22.74
N VAL A 178 16.05 -3.04 21.68
CA VAL A 178 15.11 -3.20 20.56
C VAL A 178 13.81 -3.85 21.03
N LYS A 179 13.88 -4.93 21.81
CA LYS A 179 12.70 -5.60 22.36
C LYS A 179 11.88 -4.66 23.23
N GLN A 180 12.52 -3.92 24.14
CA GLN A 180 11.83 -3.01 25.05
C GLN A 180 11.19 -1.84 24.30
N SER A 181 11.91 -1.26 23.32
CA SER A 181 11.38 -0.18 22.49
C SER A 181 10.21 -0.65 21.63
N PHE A 182 10.28 -1.89 21.12
CA PHE A 182 9.18 -2.50 20.37
C PHE A 182 7.95 -2.73 21.25
N ASP A 183 8.13 -3.27 22.46
CA ASP A 183 7.03 -3.49 23.40
C ASP A 183 6.37 -2.18 23.83
N ASN A 184 7.16 -1.12 24.06
CA ASN A 184 6.65 0.22 24.33
C ASN A 184 5.87 0.78 23.13
N ALA A 185 6.39 0.60 21.92
CA ALA A 185 5.71 1.05 20.72
C ALA A 185 4.35 0.36 20.53
N LEU A 186 4.26 -0.95 20.78
CA LEU A 186 2.99 -1.69 20.76
C LEU A 186 2.03 -1.19 21.86
N TYR A 187 2.55 -0.87 23.04
CA TYR A 187 1.74 -0.27 24.11
C TYR A 187 1.14 1.07 23.66
N VAL A 188 1.95 1.99 23.13
CA VAL A 188 1.49 3.29 22.62
C VAL A 188 0.44 3.12 21.52
N LEU A 189 0.63 2.17 20.60
CA LEU A 189 -0.37 1.83 19.59
C LEU A 189 -1.68 1.35 20.22
N SER A 190 -1.62 0.51 21.26
CA SER A 190 -2.82 0.06 21.97
C SER A 190 -3.59 1.23 22.60
N GLN A 191 -2.88 2.21 23.17
CA GLN A 191 -3.48 3.44 23.71
C GLN A 191 -4.10 4.31 22.62
N ALA A 192 -3.54 4.28 21.40
CA ALA A 192 -4.11 4.92 20.22
C ALA A 192 -5.29 4.14 19.60
N GLY A 193 -5.74 3.06 20.23
CA GLY A 193 -6.92 2.27 19.85
C GLY A 193 -6.65 1.10 18.92
N TRP A 194 -5.39 0.78 18.63
CA TRP A 194 -5.04 -0.43 17.87
C TRP A 194 -5.32 -1.67 18.73
N ARG A 195 -5.98 -2.67 18.15
CA ARG A 195 -6.13 -3.97 18.82
C ARG A 195 -4.97 -4.86 18.41
N ILE A 196 -4.12 -5.17 19.37
CA ILE A 196 -2.94 -6.02 19.19
C ILE A 196 -3.17 -7.28 20.01
N THR A 197 -3.18 -8.42 19.35
CA THR A 197 -3.32 -9.73 19.99
C THR A 197 -2.08 -10.58 19.75
N PHE A 198 -1.77 -11.42 20.74
CA PHE A 198 -0.58 -12.27 20.76
C PHE A 198 -1.02 -13.74 20.77
N PRO A 199 -1.26 -14.37 19.60
CA PRO A 199 -1.73 -15.76 19.55
C PRO A 199 -0.67 -16.71 20.11
N GLU A 200 -1.02 -17.56 21.07
CA GLU A 200 -0.10 -18.49 21.73
C GLU A 200 0.60 -19.44 20.74
N ALA A 201 -0.11 -19.83 19.67
CA ALA A 201 0.42 -20.68 18.60
C ALA A 201 1.58 -20.04 17.81
N SER A 202 1.70 -18.71 17.82
CA SER A 202 2.68 -17.98 17.00
C SER A 202 3.48 -16.92 17.76
N TYR A 203 3.17 -16.69 19.03
CA TYR A 203 3.86 -15.73 19.89
C TYR A 203 4.14 -16.38 21.26
N PRO A 204 5.42 -16.62 21.62
CA PRO A 204 5.77 -17.29 22.87
C PRO A 204 5.27 -16.52 24.11
N ALA A 205 4.60 -17.22 25.04
CA ALA A 205 3.99 -16.61 26.24
C ALA A 205 5.00 -15.83 27.10
N ASN A 206 6.23 -16.33 27.19
CA ASN A 206 7.34 -15.69 27.91
C ASN A 206 7.84 -14.39 27.27
N LEU A 207 7.46 -14.09 26.03
CA LEU A 207 7.82 -12.86 25.32
C LEU A 207 6.70 -11.82 25.31
N VAL A 208 5.48 -12.21 25.68
CA VAL A 208 4.31 -11.33 25.69
C VAL A 208 4.57 -10.17 26.66
N PRO A 209 4.39 -8.91 26.24
CA PRO A 209 4.56 -7.75 27.10
C PRO A 209 3.61 -7.77 28.30
N GLY A 210 4.03 -7.19 29.42
CA GLY A 210 3.25 -7.19 30.65
C GLY A 210 1.87 -6.56 30.54
N TRP A 211 1.79 -5.44 29.83
CA TRP A 211 0.55 -4.71 29.61
C TRP A 211 -0.49 -5.52 28.81
N ALA A 212 -0.06 -6.56 28.08
CA ALA A 212 -0.91 -7.36 27.22
C ALA A 212 -1.38 -8.67 27.87
N ARG A 213 -0.86 -9.03 29.06
CA ARG A 213 -1.26 -10.27 29.72
C ARG A 213 -2.52 -10.08 30.58
N PRO A 214 -3.44 -11.07 30.62
CA PRO A 214 -4.66 -10.99 31.41
C PRO A 214 -4.44 -10.88 32.92
N ASP A 215 -3.31 -11.41 33.40
CA ASP A 215 -2.93 -11.48 34.82
C ASP A 215 -2.25 -10.19 35.32
N GLY A 216 -2.01 -9.21 34.44
CA GLY A 216 -1.22 -8.02 34.77
C GLY A 216 0.21 -8.34 35.19
N SER A 217 0.65 -9.61 35.06
CA SER A 217 2.00 -9.99 35.35
C SER A 217 2.84 -9.56 34.16
N GLY A 218 3.79 -8.67 34.41
CA GLY A 218 4.88 -8.42 33.48
C GLY A 218 5.53 -9.73 33.02
N PRO A 219 6.44 -9.71 32.03
CA PRO A 219 7.64 -10.50 32.22
C PRO A 219 8.27 -10.04 33.56
N GLN A 220 7.77 -10.55 34.69
CA GLN A 220 8.41 -10.48 35.99
C GLN A 220 9.58 -11.45 35.93
N GLY A 221 10.63 -11.05 35.22
CA GLY A 221 11.80 -11.90 35.05
C GLY A 221 12.66 -11.54 33.86
N HIS A 222 13.92 -11.96 33.96
CA HIS A 222 14.88 -11.92 32.86
C HIS A 222 14.30 -12.59 31.60
N LEU A 223 14.40 -11.91 30.46
CA LEU A 223 14.15 -12.52 29.16
C LEU A 223 14.97 -13.80 29.02
N PRO A 224 14.37 -14.89 28.49
CA PRO A 224 15.01 -16.20 28.44
C PRO A 224 16.28 -16.15 27.59
N ARG A 225 17.27 -17.00 27.90
CA ARG A 225 18.48 -17.09 27.08
C ARG A 225 18.10 -17.53 25.66
N GLY A 226 18.68 -16.86 24.66
CA GLY A 226 18.43 -17.19 23.25
C GLY A 226 17.03 -16.81 22.75
N TYR A 227 16.31 -15.90 23.42
CA TYR A 227 14.96 -15.51 23.00
C TYR A 227 14.88 -14.80 21.64
N TRP A 228 15.98 -14.18 21.20
CA TRP A 228 16.00 -13.24 20.08
C TRP A 228 15.50 -13.83 18.74
N PRO A 229 15.94 -15.04 18.31
CA PRO A 229 15.38 -15.67 17.11
C PRO A 229 13.88 -15.97 17.24
N ALA A 230 13.44 -16.45 18.41
CA ALA A 230 12.02 -16.71 18.66
C ALA A 230 11.17 -15.43 18.61
N PHE A 231 11.69 -14.33 19.16
CA PHE A 231 11.07 -13.01 19.08
C PHE A 231 10.90 -12.55 17.63
N LEU A 232 11.95 -12.61 16.80
CA LEU A 232 11.87 -12.17 15.40
C LEU A 232 10.94 -13.04 14.55
N GLN A 233 10.85 -14.34 14.85
CA GLN A 233 9.96 -15.27 14.15
C GLN A 233 8.51 -15.19 14.62
N ALA A 234 8.25 -14.57 15.77
CA ALA A 234 6.91 -14.46 16.32
C ALA A 234 5.97 -13.69 15.38
N VAL A 235 4.69 -14.03 15.44
CA VAL A 235 3.62 -13.41 14.66
C VAL A 235 2.55 -12.91 15.61
N LEU A 236 2.22 -11.63 15.46
CA LEU A 236 1.14 -10.95 16.18
C LEU A 236 -0.01 -10.64 15.22
N GLU A 237 -1.20 -10.41 15.77
CA GLU A 237 -2.38 -10.01 15.01
C GLU A 237 -2.71 -8.56 15.32
N VAL A 238 -2.89 -7.75 14.28
CA VAL A 238 -3.15 -6.31 14.40
C VAL A 238 -4.47 -5.97 13.73
N GLN A 239 -5.29 -5.18 14.42
CA GLN A 239 -6.46 -4.53 13.84
C GLN A 239 -6.38 -3.00 14.04
N PRO A 240 -6.72 -2.23 13.00
CA PRO A 240 -6.69 -0.77 13.07
C PRO A 240 -7.77 -0.24 14.03
N PRO A 241 -7.57 0.97 14.57
CA PRO A 241 -8.51 1.61 15.48
C PRO A 241 -9.87 1.93 14.83
N GLY A 242 -10.92 1.94 15.67
CA GLY A 242 -12.28 2.31 15.30
C GLY A 242 -12.89 1.43 14.20
N ASP A 243 -13.70 2.05 13.35
CA ASP A 243 -14.41 1.35 12.27
C ASP A 243 -13.61 1.28 10.96
N ILE A 244 -12.29 1.52 10.98
CA ILE A 244 -11.45 1.49 9.77
C ILE A 244 -11.61 0.16 9.04
N ALA A 245 -11.61 -0.95 9.77
CA ALA A 245 -11.80 -2.28 9.20
C ALA A 245 -13.13 -2.39 8.43
N GLN A 246 -14.21 -1.84 9.01
CA GLN A 246 -15.55 -1.86 8.41
C GLN A 246 -15.64 -0.91 7.22
N ARG A 247 -15.07 0.31 7.33
CA ARG A 247 -15.02 1.30 6.24
C ARG A 247 -14.21 0.82 5.05
N MET A 248 -13.06 0.20 5.31
CA MET A 248 -12.25 -0.47 4.28
C MET A 248 -12.98 -1.66 3.65
N ALA A 249 -13.83 -2.37 4.40
CA ALA A 249 -14.68 -3.43 3.85
C ALA A 249 -15.84 -2.88 2.99
N ALA A 250 -16.46 -1.78 3.41
CA ALA A 250 -17.54 -1.10 2.68
C ALA A 250 -17.06 -0.48 1.36
N ASN A 251 -15.84 0.06 1.32
CA ASN A 251 -15.25 0.62 0.10
C ASN A 251 -14.72 -0.42 -0.90
N ARG A 252 -14.93 -1.72 -0.66
CA ARG A 252 -14.53 -2.79 -1.60
C ARG A 252 -15.31 -2.76 -2.93
N GLY A 253 -16.30 -1.88 -3.09
CA GLY A 253 -17.01 -1.66 -4.35
C GLY A 253 -16.23 -0.86 -5.41
N LEU A 254 -14.99 -0.43 -5.13
CA LEU A 254 -14.15 0.27 -6.11
C LEU A 254 -13.30 -0.75 -6.90
N PRO A 255 -13.33 -0.72 -8.24
CA PRO A 255 -12.68 -1.69 -9.11
C PRO A 255 -11.15 -1.51 -9.03
N GLY A 256 -10.55 -2.19 -8.06
CA GLY A 256 -9.10 -2.19 -7.86
C GLY A 256 -8.57 -3.48 -7.25
N LYS A 257 -9.45 -4.27 -6.63
CA LYS A 257 -9.22 -5.71 -6.51
C LYS A 257 -9.85 -6.31 -7.73
N GLY A 258 -9.05 -6.96 -8.57
CA GLY A 258 -9.50 -7.68 -9.75
C GLY A 258 -10.83 -8.32 -9.43
N GLY A 259 -11.86 -7.94 -10.19
CA GLY A 259 -13.17 -8.56 -10.06
C GLY A 259 -12.89 -10.04 -9.91
N ALA A 260 -13.34 -10.62 -8.78
CA ALA A 260 -13.16 -12.03 -8.51
C ALA A 260 -13.39 -12.70 -9.85
N LYS A 261 -12.31 -13.25 -10.45
CA LYS A 261 -12.46 -13.89 -11.77
C LYS A 261 -13.63 -14.81 -11.52
N LYS A 262 -14.79 -14.55 -12.15
CA LYS A 262 -15.80 -15.60 -12.30
C LYS A 262 -14.94 -16.79 -12.68
N PRO A 263 -14.91 -17.88 -11.87
CA PRO A 263 -13.93 -18.94 -12.06
C PRO A 263 -13.98 -19.24 -13.55
N ARG A 264 -12.90 -18.92 -14.26
CA ARG A 264 -12.88 -19.01 -15.72
C ARG A 264 -13.16 -20.48 -15.93
N ALA A 265 -14.38 -20.80 -16.38
CA ALA A 265 -14.88 -22.16 -16.34
C ALA A 265 -13.80 -23.01 -16.97
N ARG A 266 -13.17 -23.89 -16.17
CA ARG A 266 -12.16 -24.79 -16.72
C ARG A 266 -12.94 -25.61 -17.72
N LEU A 267 -12.67 -25.40 -19.02
CA LEU A 267 -13.23 -26.24 -20.05
C LEU A 267 -12.92 -27.67 -19.65
N GLN A 268 -13.96 -28.51 -19.53
CA GLN A 268 -13.77 -29.89 -19.15
C GLN A 268 -12.77 -30.52 -20.13
N PRO A 269 -11.80 -31.31 -19.65
CA PRO A 269 -10.82 -31.93 -20.53
C PRO A 269 -11.55 -32.80 -21.55
N LEU A 270 -11.34 -32.53 -22.84
CA LEU A 270 -11.74 -33.45 -23.91
C LEU A 270 -10.88 -34.70 -23.78
N THR A 271 -11.52 -35.86 -23.77
CA THR A 271 -10.84 -37.14 -23.82
C THR A 271 -10.26 -37.38 -25.22
N GLY A 272 -9.18 -38.16 -25.30
CA GLY A 272 -8.55 -38.48 -26.59
C GLY A 272 -9.52 -39.16 -27.57
N GLU A 273 -10.49 -39.91 -27.04
CA GLU A 273 -11.51 -40.58 -27.83
C GLU A 273 -12.53 -39.59 -28.41
N GLU A 274 -12.97 -38.58 -27.66
CA GLU A 274 -13.86 -37.51 -28.17
C GLU A 274 -13.20 -36.71 -29.29
N VAL A 275 -11.90 -36.41 -29.16
CA VAL A 275 -11.12 -35.73 -30.22
C VAL A 275 -11.03 -36.60 -31.46
N ARG A 276 -10.83 -37.91 -31.31
CA ARG A 276 -10.77 -38.87 -32.42
C ARG A 276 -12.11 -39.00 -33.13
N GLN A 277 -13.20 -39.12 -32.36
CA GLN A 277 -14.55 -39.25 -32.88
C GLN A 277 -14.98 -37.99 -33.62
N GLY A 278 -14.76 -36.80 -33.03
CA GLY A 278 -15.04 -35.53 -33.70
C GLY A 278 -14.23 -35.37 -34.99
N ARG A 279 -12.94 -35.71 -34.97
CA ARG A 279 -12.10 -35.65 -36.18
C ARG A 279 -12.61 -36.59 -37.28
N VAL A 280 -12.97 -37.82 -36.94
CA VAL A 280 -13.48 -38.82 -37.92
C VAL A 280 -14.84 -38.43 -38.45
N ALA A 281 -15.73 -37.89 -37.60
CA ALA A 281 -17.04 -37.39 -38.04
C ALA A 281 -16.91 -36.24 -39.06
N LEU A 282 -15.84 -35.44 -38.94
CA LEU A 282 -15.51 -34.36 -39.89
C LEU A 282 -14.70 -34.84 -41.11
N GLY A 283 -14.42 -36.15 -41.24
CA GLY A 283 -13.64 -36.69 -42.35
C GLY A 283 -12.16 -36.25 -42.37
N LEU A 284 -11.66 -35.67 -41.28
CA LEU A 284 -10.31 -35.10 -41.20
C LEU A 284 -9.27 -36.18 -40.87
N SER A 285 -8.10 -36.11 -41.52
CA SER A 285 -6.92 -36.85 -41.07
C SER A 285 -6.27 -36.17 -39.86
N GLN A 286 -5.47 -36.93 -39.09
CA GLN A 286 -4.72 -36.37 -37.95
C GLN A 286 -3.75 -35.26 -38.37
N GLN A 287 -3.25 -35.30 -39.61
CA GLN A 287 -2.38 -34.27 -40.16
C GLN A 287 -3.17 -32.99 -40.45
N GLN A 288 -4.32 -33.08 -41.11
CA GLN A 288 -5.16 -31.93 -41.42
C GLN A 288 -5.67 -31.23 -40.15
N LEU A 289 -6.07 -31.99 -39.12
CA LEU A 289 -6.44 -31.39 -37.84
C LEU A 289 -5.25 -30.70 -37.17
N GLY A 290 -4.04 -31.27 -37.28
CA GLY A 290 -2.82 -30.64 -36.81
C GLY A 290 -2.55 -29.30 -37.51
N GLU A 291 -2.64 -29.27 -38.83
CA GLU A 291 -2.43 -28.07 -39.66
C GLU A 291 -3.43 -26.95 -39.31
N ILE A 292 -4.71 -27.27 -39.18
CA ILE A 292 -5.76 -26.31 -38.76
C ILE A 292 -5.45 -25.71 -37.39
N LEU A 293 -4.88 -26.51 -36.47
CA LEU A 293 -4.52 -26.07 -35.12
C LEU A 293 -3.12 -25.45 -35.03
N GLY A 294 -2.35 -25.43 -36.13
CA GLY A 294 -0.94 -25.00 -36.14
C GLY A 294 -0.01 -25.91 -35.33
N LYS A 295 -0.30 -27.23 -35.28
CA LYS A 295 0.44 -28.27 -34.55
C LYS A 295 0.84 -29.42 -35.48
N SER A 296 1.72 -30.30 -35.01
CA SER A 296 2.14 -31.48 -35.78
C SER A 296 1.11 -32.62 -35.72
N GLN A 297 1.10 -33.48 -36.74
CA GLN A 297 0.29 -34.71 -36.76
C GLN A 297 0.54 -35.60 -35.53
N THR A 298 1.81 -35.72 -35.11
CA THR A 298 2.21 -36.46 -33.90
C THR A 298 1.59 -35.86 -32.63
N TRP A 299 1.42 -34.55 -32.56
CA TRP A 299 0.79 -33.87 -31.42
C TRP A 299 -0.67 -34.30 -31.27
N VAL A 300 -1.43 -34.35 -32.38
CA VAL A 300 -2.82 -34.85 -32.40
C VAL A 300 -2.88 -36.33 -32.02
N ALA A 301 -2.01 -37.17 -32.59
CA ALA A 301 -1.98 -38.59 -32.28
C ALA A 301 -1.68 -38.89 -30.80
N LEU A 302 -0.86 -38.07 -30.13
CA LEU A 302 -0.56 -38.21 -28.71
C LEU A 302 -1.75 -37.82 -27.82
N ILE A 303 -2.58 -36.87 -28.26
CA ILE A 303 -3.82 -36.49 -27.56
C ILE A 303 -4.87 -37.59 -27.70
N GLU A 304 -5.09 -38.10 -28.92
CA GLU A 304 -6.05 -39.19 -29.17
C GLU A 304 -5.73 -40.45 -28.38
N ARG A 305 -4.43 -40.74 -28.17
CA ARG A 305 -3.96 -41.86 -27.36
C ARG A 305 -3.92 -41.56 -25.85
N GLY A 306 -4.37 -40.39 -25.42
CA GLY A 306 -4.38 -39.96 -24.01
C GLY A 306 -2.99 -39.73 -23.40
N LYS A 307 -1.92 -39.72 -24.20
CA LYS A 307 -0.53 -39.53 -23.75
C LYS A 307 -0.16 -38.06 -23.59
N ARG A 308 -1.00 -37.14 -24.04
CA ARG A 308 -0.80 -35.69 -23.91
C ARG A 308 -2.13 -34.99 -23.65
N THR A 309 -2.14 -34.09 -22.68
CA THR A 309 -3.27 -33.22 -22.38
C THR A 309 -3.04 -31.84 -23.00
N PRO A 310 -3.93 -31.34 -23.88
CA PRO A 310 -3.77 -30.01 -24.47
C PRO A 310 -3.95 -28.92 -23.41
N GLY A 311 -3.24 -27.79 -23.58
CA GLY A 311 -3.44 -26.61 -22.73
C GLY A 311 -4.83 -25.98 -22.95
N GLN A 312 -5.25 -25.05 -22.09
CA GLN A 312 -6.59 -24.45 -22.18
C GLN A 312 -6.86 -23.73 -23.51
N GLU A 313 -5.85 -23.07 -24.07
CA GLU A 313 -5.96 -22.39 -25.37
C GLU A 313 -6.10 -23.40 -26.51
N ASP A 314 -5.29 -24.46 -26.50
CA ASP A 314 -5.35 -25.54 -27.48
C ASP A 314 -6.68 -26.33 -27.38
N LEU A 315 -7.21 -26.52 -26.17
CA LEU A 315 -8.52 -27.16 -25.93
C LEU A 315 -9.69 -26.30 -26.47
N ALA A 316 -9.62 -24.98 -26.32
CA ALA A 316 -10.64 -24.08 -26.85
C ALA A 316 -10.66 -24.11 -28.40
N ARG A 317 -9.48 -24.12 -29.03
CA ARG A 317 -9.35 -24.25 -30.49
C ARG A 317 -9.81 -25.61 -30.99
N LEU A 318 -9.45 -26.68 -30.28
CA LEU A 318 -9.94 -28.04 -30.58
C LEU A 318 -11.47 -28.10 -30.54
N ARG A 319 -12.12 -27.54 -29.51
CA ARG A 319 -13.58 -27.49 -29.43
C ARG A 319 -14.19 -26.67 -30.55
N ALA A 320 -13.66 -25.49 -30.84
CA ALA A 320 -14.17 -24.65 -31.91
C ALA A 320 -14.18 -25.39 -33.27
N VAL A 321 -13.06 -26.06 -33.62
CA VAL A 321 -12.95 -26.84 -34.86
C VAL A 321 -13.88 -28.05 -34.88
N LEU A 322 -14.10 -28.69 -33.72
CA LEU A 322 -14.98 -29.86 -33.62
C LEU A 322 -16.48 -29.50 -33.52
N GLU A 323 -16.83 -28.31 -33.03
CA GLU A 323 -18.21 -27.81 -32.89
C GLU A 323 -18.68 -27.04 -34.14
N GLU A 324 -17.81 -26.34 -34.86
CA GLU A 324 -18.19 -25.50 -36.02
C GLU A 324 -18.82 -26.26 -37.20
N SER A 325 -18.70 -27.59 -37.29
CA SER A 325 -19.38 -28.36 -38.35
C SER A 325 -20.43 -29.36 -37.85
N GLY A 326 -20.78 -29.30 -36.56
CA GLY A 326 -21.96 -30.00 -36.00
C GLY A 326 -23.28 -29.26 -36.20
N GLY A 327 -23.25 -28.05 -36.79
CA GLY A 327 -24.41 -27.18 -36.98
C GLY A 327 -25.08 -27.24 -38.37
N GLU A 328 -24.63 -28.12 -39.27
CA GLU A 328 -25.12 -28.19 -40.65
C GLU A 328 -25.70 -29.57 -41.02
N GLN A 329 -26.44 -30.17 -40.08
CA GLN A 329 -27.43 -31.21 -40.38
C GLN A 329 -28.71 -30.96 -39.59
N ALA A 330 -29.55 -30.08 -40.15
CA ALA A 330 -31.01 -30.13 -40.06
C ALA A 330 -31.55 -30.15 -41.49
#